data_AF-A0A950G0S2-F1
#
_entry.id   AF-A0A950G0S2-F1
#
_cell.length_a   1.000
_cell.length_b   1.000
_cell.length_c   1.000
_cell.angle_alpha   90.00
_cell.angle_beta   90.00
_cell.angle_gamma   90.00
#
_symmetry.space_group_name_H-M   'P 1'
#
loop_
_entity.id
_entity.type
_entity.pdbx_description
1 polymer ?
#
loop_
_entity_poly.entity_id
_entity_poly.type
_entity_poly.pdbx_seq_one_letter_code
_entity_poly.pdbx_strand_id
1 'polypeptide(L)' 'MNIQWLTTAASVPGFIGFAVGRTVFWEPLVGLRDKKTTREEAVAEIARRYRKFVDVFESAKGGR' A
#
# COMPACT_ATOMS: atom_id res chain seq x y z
N MET A 1 -9.73 1.61 -3.08
CA MET A 1 -9.09 0.65 -2.15
C MET A 1 -9.75 0.83 -0.79
N ASN A 2 -10.38 -0.21 -0.23
CA ASN A 2 -10.88 -0.12 1.14
C ASN A 2 -9.72 -0.38 2.11
N ILE A 3 -9.28 0.65 2.84
CA ILE A 3 -8.13 0.58 3.78
C ILE A 3 -8.62 0.45 5.24
N GLN A 4 -9.94 0.44 5.48
CA GLN A 4 -10.53 0.41 6.83
C GLN A 4 -10.00 -0.74 7.69
N TRP A 5 -9.78 -1.92 7.10
CA TRP A 5 -9.23 -3.07 7.82
C TRP A 5 -7.88 -2.77 8.49
N LEU A 6 -7.00 -2.01 7.82
CA LEU A 6 -5.67 -1.70 8.34
C LEU A 6 -5.76 -0.63 9.42
N THR A 7 -6.64 0.36 9.23
CA THR A 7 -6.92 1.37 10.26
C THR A 7 -7.43 0.72 11.55
N THR A 8 -8.32 -0.27 11.45
CA THR A 8 -8.84 -0.99 12.63
C THR A 8 -7.79 -1.90 13.25
N ALA A 9 -7.05 -2.68 12.46
CA ALA A 9 -6.09 -3.64 13.00
C ALA A 9 -4.87 -2.96 13.63
N ALA A 10 -4.40 -1.84 13.07
CA ALA A 10 -3.19 -1.15 13.52
C ALA A 10 -3.30 -0.53 14.93
N SER A 11 -4.51 -0.32 15.46
CA SER A 11 -4.70 0.14 16.84
C SER A 11 -4.72 -1.00 17.87
N VAL A 12 -4.72 -2.26 17.43
CA VAL A 12 -4.80 -3.43 18.34
C VAL A 12 -3.43 -3.74 18.93
N PRO A 13 -3.29 -3.82 20.27
CA PRO A 13 -2.04 -4.26 20.91
C PRO A 13 -1.58 -5.61 20.39
N GLY A 14 -0.33 -5.69 19.94
CA GLY A 14 0.26 -6.91 19.37
C GLY A 14 0.12 -7.05 17.85
N PHE A 15 -0.60 -6.15 17.17
CA PHE A 15 -0.59 -6.08 15.71
C PHE A 15 0.64 -5.31 15.22
N ILE A 16 1.70 -6.02 14.86
CA ILE A 16 3.03 -5.43 14.61
C ILE A 16 3.34 -5.11 13.13
N GLY A 17 2.42 -5.39 12.19
CA GLY A 17 2.67 -5.13 10.78
C GLY A 17 1.58 -5.64 9.85
N PHE A 18 1.79 -5.48 8.54
CA PHE A 18 0.84 -5.86 7.50
C PHE A 18 1.55 -6.43 6.27
N ALA A 19 0.81 -7.14 5.42
CA ALA A 19 1.31 -7.67 4.15
C ALA A 19 0.38 -7.26 2.99
N VAL A 20 0.95 -6.66 1.95
CA VAL A 20 0.24 -6.28 0.73
C VAL A 20 1.11 -6.57 -0.49
N GLY A 21 0.50 -7.08 -1.56
CA GLY A 21 1.21 -7.49 -2.78
C GLY A 21 0.51 -6.97 -4.04
N ARG A 22 -0.25 -7.83 -4.72
CA ARG A 22 -1.00 -7.49 -5.96
C ARG A 22 -1.81 -6.20 -5.84
N THR A 23 -2.40 -5.99 -4.67
CA THR A 23 -3.09 -4.76 -4.28
C THR A 23 -2.30 -3.48 -4.55
N VAL A 24 -0.98 -3.51 -4.38
CA VAL A 24 -0.05 -2.41 -4.65
C VAL A 24 0.45 -2.48 -6.10
N PHE A 25 1.01 -3.62 -6.53
CA PHE A 25 1.84 -3.66 -7.73
C PHE A 25 1.15 -4.17 -9.00
N TRP A 26 -0.02 -4.81 -8.93
CA TRP A 26 -0.55 -5.57 -10.07
C TRP A 26 -0.88 -4.69 -11.27
N GLU A 27 -1.67 -3.64 -11.05
CA GLU A 27 -2.12 -2.78 -12.15
C GLU A 27 -0.98 -1.96 -12.78
N PRO A 28 -0.03 -1.35 -12.04
CA PRO A 28 1.12 -0.66 -12.63
C PRO A 28 2.04 -1.63 -13.38
N LEU A 29 2.23 -2.85 -12.87
CA LEU A 29 3.03 -3.88 -13.54
C LEU A 29 2.37 -4.35 -14.85
N VAL A 30 1.05 -4.54 -14.86
CA VAL A 30 0.29 -4.86 -16.07
C VAL A 30 0.35 -3.71 -17.07
N GLY A 31 0.21 -2.46 -16.62
CA GLY A 31 0.36 -1.27 -17.46
C GLY A 31 1.74 -1.20 -18.12
N LEU A 32 2.81 -1.50 -17.37
CA LEU A 32 4.17 -1.56 -17.90
C LEU A 32 4.32 -2.67 -18.94
N ARG A 33 3.86 -3.89 -18.64
CA ARG A 33 3.88 -5.04 -19.56
C ARG A 33 3.15 -4.73 -20.87
N ASP A 34 2.00 -4.07 -20.76
CA ASP A 34 1.15 -3.71 -21.91
C ASP A 34 1.62 -2.43 -22.62
N LYS A 35 2.77 -1.86 -22.23
CA LYS A 35 3.37 -0.63 -22.78
C LYS A 35 2.44 0.60 -22.70
N LYS A 36 1.59 0.67 -21.67
CA LYS A 36 0.66 1.78 -21.40
C LYS A 36 1.26 2.87 -20.51
N THR A 37 2.40 2.59 -19.89
CA THR A 37 3.14 3.48 -18.99
C THR A 37 4.62 3.18 -19.09
N THR A 38 5.47 4.09 -18.61
CA THR A 38 6.92 3.86 -18.53
C THR A 38 7.29 3.06 -17.29
N ARG A 39 8.54 2.58 -17.24
CA ARG A 39 9.06 1.89 -16.05
C ARG A 39 9.08 2.83 -14.85
N GLU A 40 9.47 4.08 -15.07
CA GLU A 40 9.60 5.13 -14.05
C GLU A 40 8.24 5.45 -13.44
N GLU A 41 7.21 5.61 -14.28
CA GLU A 41 5.83 5.84 -13.85
C GLU A 41 5.28 4.64 -13.07
N ALA A 42 5.50 3.40 -13.54
CA ALA A 42 5.08 2.21 -12.82
C ALA A 42 5.74 2.09 -11.44
N VAL A 43 7.05 2.36 -11.34
CA VAL A 43 7.78 2.39 -10.06
C VAL A 43 7.23 3.46 -9.13
N ALA A 44 7.03 4.68 -9.63
CA ALA A 44 6.48 5.78 -8.83
C ALA A 44 5.08 5.44 -8.32
N GLU A 45 4.26 4.77 -9.13
CA GLU A 45 2.91 4.38 -8.76
C GLU A 45 2.89 3.29 -7.69
N ILE A 46 3.76 2.28 -7.82
CA ILE A 46 3.94 1.23 -6.80
C ILE A 46 4.37 1.86 -5.47
N ALA A 47 5.36 2.76 -5.50
CA ALA A 47 5.86 3.45 -4.32
C ALA A 47 4.76 4.29 -3.65
N ARG A 48 4.01 5.07 -4.43
CA ARG A 48 2.88 5.87 -3.96
C ARG A 48 1.81 5.02 -3.29
N ARG A 49 1.46 3.87 -3.90
CA ARG A 49 0.46 2.94 -3.35
C ARG A 49 0.93 2.30 -2.06
N TYR A 50 2.17 1.82 -2.01
CA TYR A 50 2.74 1.23 -0.81
C TYR A 50 2.83 2.25 0.34
N ARG A 51 3.25 3.48 0.03
CA ARG A 51 3.36 4.56 1.01
C ARG A 51 2.03 4.85 1.72
N LYS A 52 0.91 4.80 1.00
CA LYS A 52 -0.43 4.95 1.60
C LYS A 52 -0.73 3.91 2.70
N PHE A 53 -0.29 2.66 2.53
CA PHE A 53 -0.47 1.63 3.58
C PHE A 53 0.43 1.91 4.78
N VAL A 54 1.69 2.29 4.54
CA VAL A 54 2.63 2.69 5.61
C VAL A 54 2.09 3.86 6.41
N ASP A 55 1.62 4.92 5.74
CA ASP A 55 1.09 6.10 6.41
C ASP A 55 -0.13 5.77 7.27
N VAL A 56 -1.04 4.90 6.80
CA VAL A 56 -2.20 4.47 7.60
C VAL A 56 -1.77 3.65 8.81
N PHE A 57 -0.87 2.67 8.63
CA PHE A 57 -0.39 1.84 9.71
C PHE A 57 0.28 2.67 10.81
N GLU A 58 1.21 3.56 10.43
CA GLU A 58 1.91 4.42 11.39
C GLU A 58 0.96 5.42 12.09
N SER A 59 0.00 5.98 11.35
CA SER A 59 -0.97 6.92 11.91
C SER A 59 -1.91 6.25 12.93
N ALA A 60 -2.36 5.02 12.65
CA ALA A 60 -3.28 4.29 13.52
C ALA A 60 -2.58 3.61 14.72
N LYS A 61 -1.31 3.21 14.57
CA LYS A 61 -0.47 2.68 15.67
C LYS A 61 -0.21 3.73 16.77
N GLY A 62 -0.30 5.01 16.43
CA GLY A 62 -0.06 6.15 17.33
C GLY A 62 -1.15 6.44 18.36
N GLY A 63 -2.20 5.62 18.46
CA GLY A 63 -3.21 5.73 19.50
C GLY A 63 -2.64 5.40 20.89
N ARG A 64 -2.19 6.42 21.62
CA ARG A 64 -2.09 6.42 23.08
C ARG A 64 -3.26 7.20 23.65
#